data_AF-A0A815V495-F1
#
_entry.id   AF-A0A815V495-F1
#
_cell.length_a   1.000
_cell.length_b   1.000
_cell.length_c   1.000
_cell.angle_alpha   90.00
_cell.angle_beta   90.00
_cell.angle_gamma   90.00
#
_symmetry.space_group_name_H-M   'P 1'
#
loop_
_entity.id
_entity.type
_entity.pdbx_description
1 polymer ?
#
loop_
_entity_poly.entity_id
_entity_poly.type
_entity_poly.pdbx_seq_one_letter_code
_entity_poly.pdbx_strand_id
1 'polypeptide(L)'
;NCDLIIKYKPGRTIVLSTHHLDEADLLSDRLAIISSGELQCVGTTMYLKRKYGEGYNLIIELTSRSNENELKQDFRNPIMNRNSPLNSIHFVKLTEFFRKFMFDIRVKEQHDDQIIYVLLDDAEHTKIFPTMLAEFDQNKTKYHIKTYGLSNCSLEQVFLSVGDEIKRPEDYERLSCWKKIQNRVK
;
A
#
# COMPACT_ATOMS: atom_id res chain seq x y z
N ASN A 1 -14.81 20.75 -7.91
CA ASN A 1 -14.57 21.83 -6.92
C ASN A 1 -13.09 22.19 -6.86
N CYS A 2 -12.21 21.19 -6.82
CA CYS A 2 -10.74 21.36 -6.85
C CYS A 2 -10.23 22.30 -7.95
N ASP A 3 -10.78 22.23 -9.17
CA ASP A 3 -10.32 23.05 -10.31
C ASP A 3 -10.46 24.55 -10.09
N LEU A 4 -11.53 24.98 -9.40
CA LEU A 4 -11.74 26.38 -9.07
C LEU A 4 -10.71 26.86 -8.05
N ILE A 5 -10.39 26.02 -7.06
CA ILE A 5 -9.39 26.33 -6.04
C ILE A 5 -8.02 26.46 -6.71
N ILE A 6 -7.65 25.51 -7.57
CA ILE A 6 -6.38 25.54 -8.32
C ILE A 6 -6.29 26.82 -9.17
N LYS A 7 -7.38 27.19 -9.86
CA LYS A 7 -7.42 28.39 -10.71
C LYS A 7 -7.22 29.69 -9.94
N TYR A 8 -7.76 29.80 -8.72
CA TYR A 8 -7.71 31.03 -7.91
C TYR A 8 -6.63 31.03 -6.83
N LYS A 9 -5.87 29.93 -6.68
CA LYS A 9 -4.75 29.79 -5.74
C LYS A 9 -3.60 30.80 -5.97
N PRO A 10 -3.18 31.14 -7.20
CA PRO A 10 -2.02 32.00 -7.41
C PRO A 10 -2.13 33.35 -6.71
N GLY A 11 -1.11 33.72 -5.92
CA GLY A 11 -1.05 34.99 -5.20
C GLY A 11 -1.99 35.10 -3.99
N ARG A 12 -2.59 33.99 -3.53
CA ARG A 12 -3.49 33.97 -2.37
C ARG A 12 -3.11 32.86 -1.39
N THR A 13 -3.38 33.10 -0.11
CA THR A 13 -3.36 32.06 0.92
C THR A 13 -4.77 31.56 1.13
N ILE A 14 -4.96 30.25 0.96
CA ILE A 14 -6.25 29.59 1.15
C ILE A 14 -6.08 28.57 2.28
N VAL A 15 -6.93 28.68 3.30
CA VAL A 15 -7.04 27.66 4.35
C VAL A 15 -8.36 26.94 4.12
N LEU A 16 -8.29 25.61 4.01
CA LEU A 16 -9.44 24.75 3.83
C LEU A 16 -9.38 23.60 4.83
N SER A 17 -10.54 23.19 5.31
CA SER A 17 -10.72 21.95 6.05
C SER A 17 -11.55 21.00 5.19
N THR A 18 -11.07 19.77 5.03
CA THR A 18 -11.79 18.72 4.30
C THR A 18 -11.59 17.39 5.00
N HIS A 19 -12.56 16.48 4.86
CA HIS A 19 -12.41 15.08 5.25
C HIS A 19 -12.02 14.19 4.05
N HIS A 20 -12.06 14.74 2.83
CA HIS A 20 -11.62 14.05 1.63
C HIS A 20 -10.11 14.20 1.52
N LEU A 21 -9.38 13.16 1.92
CA LEU A 21 -7.93 13.17 1.94
C LEU A 21 -7.34 13.25 0.53
N ASP A 22 -7.99 12.67 -0.48
CA ASP A 22 -7.61 12.83 -1.89
C ASP A 22 -7.65 14.30 -2.37
N GLU A 23 -8.66 15.06 -1.97
CA GLU A 23 -8.74 16.50 -2.28
C GLU A 23 -7.62 17.27 -1.58
N ALA A 24 -7.32 16.90 -0.32
CA ALA A 24 -6.26 17.53 0.46
C ALA A 24 -4.87 17.25 -0.16
N ASP A 25 -4.62 16.01 -0.61
CA ASP A 25 -3.38 15.62 -1.29
C ASP A 25 -3.18 16.43 -2.57
N LEU A 26 -4.26 16.63 -3.34
CA LEU A 26 -4.22 17.35 -4.61
C LEU A 26 -4.03 18.87 -4.44
N LEU A 27 -4.69 19.48 -3.46
CA LEU A 27 -4.79 20.94 -3.36
C LEU A 27 -3.72 21.58 -2.48
N SER A 28 -3.24 20.84 -1.47
CA SER A 28 -2.44 21.42 -0.38
C SER A 28 -0.96 21.56 -0.72
N ASP A 29 -0.37 22.70 -0.34
CA ASP A 29 1.10 22.84 -0.27
C ASP A 29 1.63 22.28 1.06
N ARG A 30 0.81 22.42 2.11
CA ARG A 30 1.04 21.89 3.45
C ARG A 30 -0.26 21.34 3.99
N LEU A 31 -0.15 20.22 4.70
CA LEU A 31 -1.24 19.50 5.31
C LEU A 31 -1.04 19.47 6.83
N ALA A 32 -2.13 19.65 7.55
CA ALA A 32 -2.21 19.54 9.00
C ALA A 32 -3.27 18.50 9.36
N ILE A 33 -2.92 17.53 10.20
CA ILE A 33 -3.87 16.54 10.73
C ILE A 33 -4.25 16.98 12.14
N ILE A 34 -5.55 17.15 12.36
CA ILE A 34 -6.13 17.54 13.64
C ILE A 34 -7.03 16.39 14.10
N SER A 35 -6.90 16.00 15.35
CA SER A 35 -7.74 14.97 15.99
C SER A 35 -8.00 15.35 17.44
N SER A 36 -9.22 15.12 17.92
CA SER A 36 -9.65 15.43 19.29
C SER A 36 -9.36 16.87 19.75
N GLY A 37 -9.40 17.84 18.83
CA GLY A 37 -9.12 19.25 19.12
C GLY A 37 -7.63 19.60 19.21
N GLU A 38 -6.73 18.63 19.02
CA GLU A 38 -5.28 18.82 19.05
C GLU A 38 -4.66 18.66 17.64
N LEU A 39 -3.66 19.49 17.35
CA LEU A 39 -2.85 19.37 16.13
C LEU A 39 -1.88 18.19 16.29
N GLN A 40 -2.03 17.18 15.46
CA GLN A 40 -1.25 15.94 15.56
C GLN A 40 0.04 16.00 14.75
N CYS A 41 -0.05 16.44 13.50
CA CYS A 41 1.13 16.64 12.66
C CYS A 41 0.89 17.70 11.60
N VAL A 42 1.97 18.31 11.11
CA VAL A 42 1.94 19.29 10.02
C VAL A 42 3.17 19.14 9.14
N GLY A 43 3.00 19.24 7.81
CA GLY A 43 4.09 19.08 6.86
C GLY A 43 3.63 19.17 5.43
N THR A 44 4.53 19.00 4.46
CA THR A 44 4.11 18.73 3.07
C THR A 44 3.55 17.31 3.00
N THR A 45 2.68 17.05 2.03
CA THR A 45 2.08 15.71 1.91
C THR A 45 3.14 14.62 1.72
N MET A 46 4.16 14.89 0.91
CA MET A 46 5.27 13.95 0.69
C MET A 46 6.07 13.68 1.97
N TYR A 47 6.32 14.71 2.79
CA TYR A 47 6.98 14.53 4.08
C TYR A 47 6.15 13.65 5.03
N LEU A 48 4.84 13.90 5.13
CA LEU A 48 3.96 13.12 6.01
C LEU A 48 3.85 11.66 5.56
N LYS A 49 3.75 11.41 4.24
CA LYS A 49 3.76 10.06 3.65
C LYS A 49 5.08 9.32 3.90
N ARG A 50 6.21 10.02 3.90
CA ARG A 50 7.52 9.42 4.25
C ARG A 50 7.67 9.13 5.74
N LYS A 51 7.15 10.03 6.59
CA LYS A 51 7.31 9.94 8.03
C LYS A 51 6.38 8.90 8.67
N TYR A 52 5.13 8.88 8.24
CA TYR A 52 4.07 8.07 8.84
C TYR A 52 3.56 6.96 7.91
N GLY A 53 4.02 6.93 6.65
CA GLY A 53 3.70 5.85 5.73
C GLY A 53 4.64 4.67 5.87
N GLU A 54 4.19 3.51 5.41
CA GLU A 54 4.98 2.27 5.46
C GLU A 54 5.92 2.13 4.25
N GLY A 55 5.91 3.09 3.32
CA GLY A 55 6.65 3.06 2.06
C GLY A 55 5.74 2.91 0.84
N TYR A 56 6.21 2.17 -0.16
CA TYR A 56 5.47 1.88 -1.39
C TYR A 56 4.72 0.55 -1.28
N ASN A 57 3.53 0.47 -1.87
CA ASN A 57 2.78 -0.78 -1.98
C ASN A 57 3.05 -1.38 -3.37
N LEU A 58 3.69 -2.54 -3.41
CA LEU A 58 3.82 -3.36 -4.62
C LEU A 58 2.67 -4.37 -4.65
N ILE A 59 1.71 -4.11 -5.52
CA ILE A 59 0.51 -4.91 -5.70
C ILE A 59 0.76 -5.85 -6.87
N ILE A 60 0.61 -7.16 -6.65
CA ILE A 60 0.84 -8.19 -7.66
C ILE A 60 -0.45 -8.99 -7.82
N GLU A 61 -0.99 -9.03 -9.03
CA GLU A 61 -2.17 -9.80 -9.41
C GLU A 61 -1.73 -11.11 -10.08
N LEU A 62 -2.20 -12.23 -9.53
CA LEU A 62 -1.89 -13.58 -10.00
C LEU A 62 -2.94 -14.04 -11.00
N THR A 63 -2.52 -14.84 -11.99
CA THR A 63 -3.47 -15.49 -12.89
C THR A 63 -4.16 -16.64 -12.17
N SER A 64 -5.45 -16.48 -11.85
CA SER A 64 -6.28 -17.58 -11.35
C SER A 64 -6.48 -18.62 -12.45
N ARG A 65 -6.29 -19.91 -12.12
CA ARG A 65 -6.35 -21.00 -13.10
C ARG A 65 -7.79 -21.39 -13.41
N SER A 66 -8.36 -20.81 -14.46
CA SER A 66 -9.59 -21.34 -15.07
C SER A 66 -9.33 -22.42 -16.13
N ASN A 67 -8.08 -22.58 -16.58
CA ASN A 67 -7.75 -23.44 -17.72
C ASN A 67 -6.78 -24.56 -17.30
N GLU A 68 -7.32 -25.75 -17.02
CA GLU A 68 -6.62 -26.94 -16.49
C GLU A 68 -5.57 -27.58 -17.44
N ASN A 69 -5.32 -27.03 -18.63
CA ASN A 69 -4.63 -27.79 -19.69
C ASN A 69 -3.11 -27.56 -19.81
N GLU A 70 -2.52 -26.57 -19.16
CA GLU A 70 -1.08 -26.26 -19.33
C GLU A 70 -0.15 -26.86 -18.24
N LEU A 71 -0.71 -27.61 -17.29
CA LEU A 71 0.02 -28.05 -16.08
C LEU A 71 0.75 -29.38 -16.16
N LYS A 72 0.76 -30.04 -17.31
CA LYS A 72 1.37 -31.37 -17.41
C LYS A 72 2.88 -31.37 -17.62
N GLN A 73 3.52 -30.21 -17.84
CA GLN A 73 4.94 -30.20 -18.22
C GLN A 73 5.95 -29.78 -17.12
N ASP A 74 5.59 -28.94 -16.14
CA ASP A 74 6.64 -28.32 -15.29
C ASP A 74 6.76 -28.80 -13.83
N PHE A 75 5.94 -29.72 -13.34
CA PHE A 75 6.07 -30.21 -11.94
C PHE A 75 6.04 -31.74 -11.82
N ARG A 76 7.09 -32.41 -12.32
CA ARG A 76 7.40 -33.84 -12.04
C ARG A 76 8.12 -34.03 -10.69
N ASN A 77 7.75 -33.32 -9.63
CA ASN A 77 8.24 -33.61 -8.28
C ASN A 77 7.19 -34.43 -7.51
N PRO A 78 7.44 -35.72 -7.17
CA PRO A 78 6.42 -36.62 -6.63
C PRO A 78 6.02 -36.40 -5.17
N ILE A 79 6.52 -35.34 -4.50
CA ILE A 79 6.43 -35.21 -3.03
C ILE A 79 5.45 -34.11 -2.58
N MET A 80 4.90 -33.30 -3.48
CA MET A 80 3.94 -32.26 -3.09
C MET A 80 2.53 -32.81 -2.90
N ASN A 81 2.09 -32.78 -1.64
CA ASN A 81 0.72 -33.01 -1.20
C ASN A 81 -0.27 -32.22 -2.08
N ARG A 82 -1.20 -32.91 -2.74
CA ARG A 82 -2.20 -32.31 -3.67
C ARG A 82 -3.14 -31.30 -3.00
N ASN A 83 -3.06 -31.14 -1.69
CA ASN A 83 -3.94 -30.29 -0.89
C ASN A 83 -3.25 -29.01 -0.36
N SER A 84 -1.98 -28.74 -0.72
CA SER A 84 -1.37 -27.46 -0.36
C SER A 84 -2.00 -26.35 -1.21
N PRO A 85 -2.55 -25.27 -0.60
CA PRO A 85 -3.14 -24.18 -1.36
C PRO A 85 -2.05 -23.58 -2.27
N LEU A 86 -2.33 -23.55 -3.57
CA LEU A 86 -1.42 -23.08 -4.62
C LEU A 86 -0.87 -21.67 -4.33
N ASN A 87 -1.65 -20.85 -3.60
CA ASN A 87 -1.27 -19.56 -3.04
C ASN A 87 0.01 -19.63 -2.21
N SER A 88 0.21 -20.72 -1.46
CA SER A 88 1.42 -20.91 -0.66
C SER A 88 2.67 -21.08 -1.53
N ILE A 89 2.57 -21.73 -2.69
CA ILE A 89 3.74 -21.96 -3.57
C ILE A 89 4.11 -20.69 -4.33
N HIS A 90 3.14 -19.98 -4.91
CA HIS A 90 3.42 -18.70 -5.59
C HIS A 90 3.91 -17.65 -4.59
N PHE A 91 3.29 -17.59 -3.41
CA PHE A 91 3.74 -16.73 -2.32
C PHE A 91 5.20 -17.00 -1.92
N VAL A 92 5.56 -18.26 -1.64
CA VAL A 92 6.94 -18.62 -1.24
C VAL A 92 7.93 -18.22 -2.33
N LYS A 93 7.64 -18.54 -3.60
CA LYS A 93 8.51 -18.22 -4.72
C LYS A 93 8.68 -16.71 -4.95
N LEU A 94 7.60 -15.94 -4.84
CA LEU A 94 7.63 -14.49 -5.00
C LEU A 94 8.37 -13.82 -3.84
N THR A 95 8.07 -14.26 -2.61
CA THR A 95 8.76 -13.77 -1.41
C THR A 95 10.25 -14.07 -1.49
N GLU A 96 10.65 -15.28 -1.92
CA GLU A 96 12.06 -15.64 -2.14
C GLU A 96 12.71 -14.81 -3.25
N PHE A 97 12.00 -14.53 -4.35
CA PHE A 97 12.50 -13.69 -5.42
C PHE A 97 12.83 -12.28 -4.91
N PHE A 98 11.89 -11.62 -4.23
CA PHE A 98 12.11 -10.26 -3.74
C PHE A 98 13.16 -10.21 -2.61
N ARG A 99 13.26 -11.26 -1.78
CA ARG A 99 14.30 -11.38 -0.76
C ARG A 99 15.72 -11.37 -1.30
N LYS A 100 15.94 -11.69 -2.58
CA LYS A 100 17.26 -11.55 -3.22
C LYS A 100 17.70 -10.09 -3.38
N PHE A 101 16.73 -9.19 -3.53
CA PHE A 101 16.97 -7.76 -3.69
C PHE A 101 16.87 -7.02 -2.37
N MET A 102 15.92 -7.41 -1.53
CA MET A 102 15.56 -6.70 -0.30
C MET A 102 15.17 -7.71 0.79
N PHE A 103 16.00 -7.86 1.82
CA PHE A 103 15.73 -8.83 2.89
C PHE A 103 14.50 -8.48 3.72
N ASP A 104 14.22 -7.19 3.91
CA ASP A 104 13.18 -6.67 4.80
C ASP A 104 11.82 -6.47 4.10
N ILE A 105 11.57 -7.19 3.00
CA ILE A 105 10.29 -7.12 2.31
C ILE A 105 9.17 -7.66 3.20
N ARG A 106 8.15 -6.84 3.42
CA ARG A 106 6.99 -7.17 4.26
C ARG A 106 5.76 -7.44 3.40
N VAL A 107 4.94 -8.39 3.83
CA VAL A 107 3.64 -8.69 3.22
C VAL A 107 2.59 -7.93 4.02
N LYS A 108 1.81 -7.09 3.34
CA LYS A 108 0.74 -6.30 3.95
C LYS A 108 -0.57 -7.06 3.90
N GLU A 109 -0.97 -7.49 2.71
CA GLU A 109 -2.22 -8.20 2.46
C GLU A 109 -1.96 -9.33 1.48
N GLN A 110 -2.67 -10.44 1.71
CA GLN A 110 -2.64 -11.61 0.84
C GLN A 110 -4.07 -12.08 0.61
N HIS A 111 -4.49 -12.00 -0.64
CA HIS A 111 -5.73 -12.55 -1.17
C HIS A 111 -5.44 -13.72 -2.10
N ASP A 112 -6.50 -14.36 -2.61
CA ASP A 112 -6.35 -15.55 -3.45
C ASP A 112 -5.70 -15.26 -4.81
N ASP A 113 -5.95 -14.07 -5.35
CA ASP A 113 -5.48 -13.60 -6.66
C ASP A 113 -4.58 -12.37 -6.56
N GLN A 114 -4.28 -11.88 -5.36
CA GLN A 114 -3.51 -10.66 -5.17
C GLN A 114 -2.60 -10.75 -3.94
N ILE A 115 -1.37 -10.27 -4.08
CA ILE A 115 -0.42 -10.11 -2.97
C ILE A 115 0.05 -8.66 -2.95
N ILE A 116 0.02 -8.04 -1.77
CA ILE A 116 0.49 -6.67 -1.55
C ILE A 116 1.73 -6.72 -0.67
N TYR A 117 2.86 -6.32 -1.23
CA TYR A 117 4.11 -6.13 -0.49
C TYR A 117 4.33 -4.67 -0.15
N VAL A 118 5.03 -4.43 0.95
CA VAL A 118 5.49 -3.10 1.36
C VAL A 118 6.99 -3.01 1.10
N LEU A 119 7.36 -2.04 0.28
CA LEU A 119 8.74 -1.69 -0.05
C LEU A 119 9.12 -0.39 0.67
N LEU A 120 10.24 -0.37 1.36
CA LEU A 120 10.68 0.80 2.12
C LEU A 120 11.04 1.98 1.20
N ASP A 121 10.58 3.18 1.55
CA ASP A 121 10.96 4.45 0.89
C ASP A 121 12.25 5.02 1.52
N ASP A 122 13.35 4.26 1.40
CA ASP A 122 14.69 4.77 1.70
C ASP A 122 15.57 4.84 0.46
N ALA A 123 16.70 5.54 0.58
CA ALA A 123 17.58 5.84 -0.54
C ALA A 123 18.25 4.59 -1.14
N GLU A 124 18.41 3.51 -0.37
CA GLU A 124 19.08 2.30 -0.81
C GLU A 124 18.10 1.40 -1.56
N HIS A 125 16.93 1.19 -0.98
CA HIS A 125 15.86 0.39 -1.56
C HIS A 125 15.29 1.02 -2.84
N THR A 126 15.06 2.34 -2.86
CA THR A 126 14.50 3.03 -4.03
C THR A 126 15.39 2.89 -5.27
N LYS A 127 16.73 2.82 -5.11
CA LYS A 127 17.67 2.63 -6.22
C LYS A 127 17.59 1.22 -6.82
N ILE A 128 17.17 0.23 -6.02
CA ILE A 128 17.08 -1.16 -6.44
C ILE A 128 15.78 -1.44 -7.21
N PHE A 129 14.73 -0.63 -6.99
CA PHE A 129 13.42 -0.84 -7.60
C PHE A 129 13.46 -1.01 -9.14
N PRO A 130 14.15 -0.16 -9.92
CA PRO A 130 14.17 -0.32 -11.38
C PRO A 130 14.77 -1.66 -11.82
N THR A 131 15.88 -2.09 -11.21
CA THR A 131 16.55 -3.36 -11.51
C THR A 131 15.67 -4.55 -11.11
N MET A 132 15.11 -4.51 -9.91
CA MET A 132 14.24 -5.55 -9.40
C MET A 132 12.97 -5.70 -10.26
N LEU A 133 12.33 -4.60 -10.64
CA LEU A 133 11.13 -4.61 -11.48
C LEU A 133 11.45 -5.10 -12.90
N ALA A 134 12.60 -4.73 -13.47
CA ALA A 134 13.04 -5.22 -14.77
C ALA A 134 13.28 -6.75 -14.77
N GLU A 135 13.92 -7.30 -13.74
CA GLU A 135 14.05 -8.75 -13.58
C GLU A 135 12.70 -9.43 -13.30
N PHE A 136 11.81 -8.77 -12.58
CA PHE A 136 10.47 -9.26 -12.30
C PHE A 136 9.64 -9.38 -13.60
N ASP A 137 9.72 -8.38 -14.48
CA ASP A 137 9.08 -8.38 -15.80
C ASP A 137 9.57 -9.52 -16.69
N GLN A 138 10.87 -9.81 -16.69
CA GLN A 138 11.44 -10.93 -17.45
C GLN A 138 10.93 -12.29 -16.95
N ASN A 139 10.63 -12.41 -15.67
CA ASN A 139 10.16 -13.64 -15.04
C ASN A 139 8.62 -13.72 -14.91
N LYS A 140 7.88 -12.77 -15.49
CA LYS A 140 6.43 -12.66 -15.32
C LYS A 140 5.65 -13.91 -15.74
N THR A 141 6.05 -14.53 -16.86
CA THR A 141 5.47 -15.77 -17.39
C THR A 141 5.75 -16.96 -16.48
N LYS A 142 6.96 -17.06 -15.93
CA LYS A 142 7.40 -18.12 -15.01
C LYS A 142 6.59 -18.14 -13.72
N TYR A 143 6.25 -16.97 -13.19
CA TYR A 143 5.50 -16.84 -11.93
C TYR A 143 3.98 -16.75 -12.11
N HIS A 144 3.47 -16.83 -13.34
CA HIS A 144 2.04 -16.72 -13.67
C HIS A 144 1.40 -15.44 -13.11
N ILE A 145 2.10 -14.32 -13.29
CA ILE A 145 1.63 -13.00 -12.85
C ILE A 145 0.82 -12.38 -13.98
N LYS A 146 -0.39 -11.93 -13.68
CA LYS A 146 -1.25 -11.22 -14.62
C LYS A 146 -0.77 -9.76 -14.76
N THR A 147 -0.70 -9.04 -13.65
CA THR A 147 -0.26 -7.64 -13.60
C THR A 147 0.47 -7.34 -12.30
N TYR A 148 1.21 -6.24 -12.26
CA TYR A 148 1.65 -5.65 -11.00
C TYR A 148 1.55 -4.13 -11.10
N GLY A 149 1.48 -3.47 -9.95
CA GLY A 149 1.48 -2.02 -9.83
C GLY A 149 2.25 -1.58 -8.59
N LEU A 150 2.96 -0.46 -8.72
CA LEU A 150 3.62 0.21 -7.59
C LEU A 150 2.82 1.47 -7.26
N SER A 151 2.39 1.61 -6.01
CA SER A 151 1.68 2.81 -5.55
C SER A 151 2.35 3.39 -4.30
N ASN A 152 2.24 4.72 -4.14
CA ASN A 152 2.73 5.41 -2.96
C ASN A 152 1.81 5.15 -1.77
N CYS A 153 2.32 5.41 -0.57
CA CYS A 153 1.49 5.54 0.62
C CYS A 153 0.42 6.63 0.42
N SER A 154 -0.80 6.35 0.87
CA SER A 154 -1.93 7.27 0.78
C SER A 154 -2.07 8.12 2.05
N LEU A 155 -2.80 9.24 1.97
CA LEU A 155 -3.04 10.06 3.16
C LEU A 155 -3.95 9.38 4.18
N GLU A 156 -4.81 8.46 3.76
CA GLU A 156 -5.61 7.60 4.65
C GLU A 156 -4.69 6.79 5.56
N GLN A 157 -3.63 6.20 4.99
CA GLN A 157 -2.65 5.43 5.75
C GLN A 157 -1.90 6.32 6.74
N VAL A 158 -1.46 7.52 6.32
CA VAL A 158 -0.86 8.52 7.21
C VAL A 158 -1.81 8.87 8.36
N PHE A 159 -3.07 9.15 8.05
CA PHE A 159 -4.08 9.50 9.04
C PHE A 159 -4.31 8.39 10.07
N LEU A 160 -4.40 7.13 9.61
CA LEU A 160 -4.52 5.96 10.49
C LEU A 160 -3.26 5.78 11.35
N SER A 161 -2.07 5.90 10.77
CA SER A 161 -0.79 5.76 11.50
C SER A 161 -0.66 6.81 12.59
N VAL A 162 -0.97 8.08 12.28
CA VAL A 162 -0.95 9.17 13.27
C VAL A 162 -1.95 8.89 14.38
N GLY A 163 -3.17 8.43 14.05
CA GLY A 163 -4.17 8.03 15.04
C GLY A 163 -3.71 6.89 15.96
N ASP A 164 -2.94 5.93 15.43
CA ASP A 164 -2.42 4.79 16.18
C ASP A 164 -1.24 5.17 17.11
N GLU A 165 -0.41 6.14 16.75
CA GLU A 165 0.67 6.67 17.62
C GLU A 165 0.12 7.43 18.85
N ILE A 166 -1.09 7.98 18.75
CA ILE A 166 -1.71 8.80 19.81
C ILE A 166 -2.45 7.93 20.86
N LYS A 167 -2.35 6.59 20.79
CA LYS A 167 -2.99 5.65 21.75
C LYS A 167 -2.54 5.90 23.20
N ARG A 168 -3.13 6.89 23.86
CA ARG A 168 -3.21 7.02 25.31
C ARG A 168 -4.28 6.05 25.80
N PRO A 169 -4.11 5.38 26.96
CA PRO A 169 -5.06 4.38 27.46
C PRO A 169 -6.52 4.87 27.57
N GLU A 170 -6.72 6.18 27.69
CA GLU A 170 -8.03 6.82 27.95
C GLU A 170 -8.93 6.97 26.69
N ASP A 171 -8.39 6.83 25.47
CA ASP A 171 -9.14 7.09 24.23
C ASP A 171 -9.84 5.85 23.61
N TYR A 172 -9.74 4.68 24.26
CA TYR A 172 -10.32 3.42 23.78
C TYR A 172 -11.85 3.46 23.59
N GLU A 173 -12.59 4.22 24.40
CA GLU A 173 -14.03 4.38 24.25
C GLU A 173 -14.41 5.16 22.97
N ARG A 174 -13.57 6.10 22.53
CA ARG A 174 -13.85 6.99 21.39
C ARG A 174 -13.56 6.33 20.04
N LEU A 175 -12.56 5.45 19.97
CA LEU A 175 -12.27 4.60 18.80
C LEU A 175 -13.46 3.68 18.45
N SER A 176 -14.20 3.22 19.47
CA SER A 176 -15.41 2.41 19.27
C SER A 176 -16.54 3.21 18.59
N CYS A 177 -16.64 4.51 18.84
CA CYS A 177 -17.58 5.41 18.18
C CYS A 177 -17.16 5.73 16.74
N TRP A 178 -15.86 5.86 16.45
CA TRP A 178 -15.36 6.13 15.09
C TRP A 178 -15.55 4.94 14.14
N LYS A 179 -15.27 3.70 14.59
CA LYS A 179 -15.61 2.50 13.80
C LYS A 179 -17.12 2.38 13.54
N LYS A 180 -17.96 2.87 14.46
CA LYS A 180 -19.43 2.94 14.28
C LYS A 180 -19.87 4.02 13.29
N ILE A 181 -19.11 5.10 13.12
CA ILE A 181 -19.42 6.17 12.15
C ILE A 181 -19.03 5.74 10.73
N GLN A 182 -17.86 5.11 10.55
CA GLN A 182 -17.45 4.55 9.24
C GLN A 182 -18.41 3.47 8.73
N ASN A 183 -18.97 2.65 9.62
CA ASN A 183 -19.96 1.62 9.27
C ASN A 183 -21.39 2.15 9.07
N ARG A 184 -21.66 3.45 9.30
CA ARG A 184 -22.97 4.06 9.12
C ARG A 184 -23.13 4.81 7.79
N VAL A 185 -22.09 4.84 6.97
CA VAL A 185 -22.05 5.54 5.66
C VAL A 185 -21.89 4.54 4.49
N LYS A 186 -22.14 3.24 4.74
CA LYS A 186 -22.38 2.25 3.68
C LYS A 186 -23.86 1.90 3.61
#